data_AF-A0A2X4TBS4-F1
#
_entry.id   AF-A0A2X4TBS4-F1
#
_cell.length_a   1.000
_cell.length_b   1.000
_cell.length_c   1.000
_cell.angle_alpha   90.00
_cell.angle_beta   90.00
_cell.angle_gamma   90.00
#
_symmetry.space_group_name_H-M   'P 1'
#
loop_
_entity.id
_entity.type
_entity.pdbx_description
1 polymer ?
#
loop_
_entity_poly.entity_id
_entity_poly.type
_entity_poly.pdbx_seq_one_letter_code
_entity_poly.pdbx_strand_id
1 'polypeptide(L)' 'MQDGARAVLNAGGTAHPAGQLALAALDRQMLALKASPGGAADLLAATLFLDRIESPYFKH' A
#
# COMPACT_ATOMS: atom_id res chain seq x y z
N MET A 1 -2.60 -11.12 5.16
CA MET A 1 -2.20 -9.94 4.36
C MET A 1 -3.33 -9.49 3.42
N GLN A 2 -3.77 -10.33 2.47
CA GLN A 2 -4.81 -9.94 1.48
C GLN A 2 -6.15 -9.57 2.14
N ASP A 3 -6.65 -10.37 3.09
CA ASP A 3 -7.91 -10.06 3.78
C ASP A 3 -7.83 -8.78 4.61
N GLY A 4 -6.68 -8.55 5.26
CA GLY A 4 -6.43 -7.31 5.98
C GLY A 4 -6.40 -6.10 5.04
N ALA A 5 -5.74 -6.22 3.88
CA ALA A 5 -5.74 -5.16 2.87
C ALA A 5 -7.17 -4.90 2.33
N ARG A 6 -7.97 -5.95 2.13
CA ARG A 6 -9.38 -5.84 1.77
C ARG A 6 -10.19 -5.12 2.85
N ALA A 7 -9.95 -5.41 4.12
CA ALA A 7 -10.61 -4.73 5.22
C ALA A 7 -10.29 -3.22 5.25
N VAL A 8 -9.04 -2.84 4.95
CA VAL A 8 -8.65 -1.42 4.79
C VAL A 8 -9.43 -0.75 3.66
N LEU A 9 -9.54 -1.41 2.50
CA LEU A 9 -10.29 -0.89 1.35
C LEU A 9 -11.80 -0.77 1.67
N ASN A 10 -12.38 -1.79 2.29
CA ASN A 10 -13.79 -1.79 2.70
C ASN A 10 -14.11 -0.69 3.73
N ALA A 11 -13.12 -0.27 4.53
CA ALA A 11 -13.23 0.84 5.47
C ALA A 11 -13.04 2.23 4.83
N GLY A 12 -13.01 2.33 3.50
CA GLY A 12 -12.84 3.58 2.75
C GLY A 12 -11.39 3.92 2.42
N GLY A 13 -10.46 2.98 2.61
CA GLY A 13 -9.03 3.19 2.35
C GLY A 13 -8.36 4.16 3.32
N THR A 14 -7.10 4.47 3.06
CA THR A 14 -6.28 5.37 3.93
C THR A 14 -6.76 6.82 3.94
N ALA A 15 -7.61 7.20 2.98
CA ALA A 15 -8.26 8.50 2.95
C ALA A 15 -9.31 8.69 4.07
N HIS A 16 -9.79 7.60 4.69
CA HIS A 16 -10.76 7.64 5.78
C HIS A 16 -10.14 7.24 7.12
N PRO A 17 -10.58 7.83 8.25
CA PRO A 17 -10.07 7.48 9.59
C PRO A 17 -10.23 5.98 9.91
N ALA A 18 -11.36 5.37 9.52
CA ALA A 18 -11.61 3.95 9.73
C ALA A 18 -10.61 3.07 8.96
N GLY A 19 -10.24 3.43 7.73
CA GLY A 19 -9.25 2.71 6.95
C GLY A 19 -7.82 2.89 7.49
N GLN A 20 -7.47 4.05 8.06
CA GLN A 20 -6.18 4.22 8.74
C GLN A 20 -6.07 3.33 9.98
N LEU A 21 -7.14 3.23 10.77
CA LEU A 21 -7.19 2.31 11.93
C LEU A 21 -7.06 0.85 11.49
N ALA A 22 -7.76 0.46 10.43
CA ALA A 22 -7.66 -0.88 9.86
C ALA A 22 -6.24 -1.17 9.34
N LEU A 23 -5.57 -0.18 8.72
CA LEU A 23 -4.22 -0.33 8.22
C LEU A 23 -3.22 -0.50 9.36
N ALA A 24 -3.34 0.29 10.44
CA ALA A 24 -2.51 0.13 11.62
C ALA A 24 -2.71 -1.23 12.30
N ALA A 25 -3.92 -1.80 12.27
CA ALA A 25 -4.18 -3.14 12.77
C ALA A 25 -3.51 -4.22 11.90
N LEU A 26 -3.60 -4.08 10.58
CA LEU A 26 -2.93 -4.97 9.62
C LEU A 26 -1.41 -4.93 9.79
N ASP A 27 -0.83 -3.74 9.93
CA ASP A 27 0.61 -3.56 10.12
C ASP A 27 1.11 -4.27 11.39
N ARG A 28 0.42 -4.09 12.52
CA ARG A 28 0.72 -4.81 13.78
C ARG A 28 0.65 -6.33 13.61
N GLN A 29 -0.34 -6.85 12.88
CA GLN A 29 -0.46 -8.28 12.61
C GLN A 29 0.72 -8.79 11.77
N MET A 30 1.14 -8.04 10.76
CA MET A 30 2.29 -8.39 9.93
C MET A 30 3.60 -8.40 10.71
N LEU A 31 3.83 -7.38 11.55
CA LEU A 31 4.99 -7.33 12.45
C LEU A 31 5.02 -8.52 13.41
N ALA A 32 3.88 -8.88 14.01
CA ALA A 32 3.77 -10.04 14.90
C ALA A 32 4.13 -11.36 14.19
N LEU A 33 3.81 -11.46 12.89
CA LEU A 33 4.15 -12.61 12.05
C LEU A 33 5.56 -12.55 11.46
N LYS A 34 6.36 -11.52 11.76
CA LYS A 34 7.63 -11.21 11.09
C LYS A 34 7.51 -11.17 9.57
N ALA A 35 6.32 -10.83 9.07
CA ALA A 35 6.00 -10.80 7.66
C ALA A 35 6.21 -9.39 7.13
N SER A 36 7.08 -9.26 6.13
CA SER A 36 7.29 -8.01 5.40
C SER A 36 6.46 -8.01 4.11
N PRO A 37 5.85 -6.87 3.70
CA PRO A 37 5.16 -6.74 2.42
C PRO A 37 6.13 -6.53 1.25
N GLY A 38 7.41 -6.92 1.36
CA GLY A 38 8.49 -6.58 0.44
C GLY A 38 8.14 -6.70 -1.04
N GLY A 39 7.59 -7.85 -1.46
CA GLY A 39 7.20 -8.02 -2.87
C GLY A 39 6.14 -7.04 -3.37
N ALA A 40 5.19 -6.62 -2.51
CA ALA A 40 4.21 -5.60 -2.87
C ALA A 40 4.84 -4.19 -2.94
N ALA A 41 5.83 -3.92 -2.08
CA ALA A 41 6.59 -2.68 -2.13
C ALA A 41 7.48 -2.60 -3.39
N ASP A 42 8.10 -3.71 -3.77
CA ASP A 42 8.91 -3.82 -4.99
C ASP A 42 8.06 -3.59 -6.25
N LEU A 43 6.85 -4.17 -6.30
CA LEU A 43 5.90 -3.93 -7.38
C LEU A 43 5.45 -2.47 -7.45
N LEU A 44 5.20 -1.82 -6.31
CA LEU A 44 4.89 -0.39 -6.29
C LEU A 44 6.07 0.44 -6.79
N ALA A 45 7.30 0.14 -6.35
CA ALA A 45 8.50 0.82 -6.79
C ALA A 45 8.71 0.66 -8.31
N ALA A 46 8.54 -0.55 -8.85
CA ALA A 46 8.61 -0.81 -10.28
C ALA A 46 7.54 -0.03 -11.05
N THR A 47 6.31 0.02 -10.54
CA THR A 47 5.20 0.76 -11.17
C THR A 47 5.48 2.27 -11.20
N LEU A 48 5.96 2.85 -10.09
CA LEU A 48 6.35 4.26 -10.02
C LEU A 48 7.55 4.58 -10.91
N PHE A 49 8.48 3.65 -11.06
CA PHE A 49 9.61 3.78 -11.99
C PHE A 49 9.12 3.82 -13.44
N LEU A 50 8.25 2.87 -13.83
CA LEU A 50 7.63 2.83 -15.16
C LEU A 50 6.83 4.13 -15.45
N ASP A 51 6.00 4.57 -14.51
CA ASP A 51 5.24 5.82 -14.63
C ASP A 51 6.17 7.03 -14.86
N ARG A 52 7.32 7.09 -14.18
CA ARG A 52 8.28 8.20 -14.36
C ARG A 52 9.04 8.16 -15.68
N ILE A 53 9.34 6.98 -16.23
CA ILE A 53 10.00 6.88 -17.54
C ILE A 53 9.03 7.12 -18.70
N GLU A 54 7.77 6.69 -18.56
CA GLU A 54 6.72 6.84 -19.59
C GLU A 54 6.05 8.21 -19.56
N SER A 55 5.99 8.83 -18.37
CA SER A 55 5.51 10.18 -18.15
C SER A 55 6.69 11.09 -17.81
N PRO A 56 7.54 11.46 -18.79
CA PRO A 56 8.48 12.54 -18.58
C PRO A 56 7.62 13.78 -18.40
N TYR A 57 7.30 14.13 -17.15
CA TYR A 57 6.57 15.33 -16.75
C TYR A 57 6.83 16.41 -17.80
N PHE A 58 5.85 16.66 -18.67
CA PHE A 58 5.96 17.61 -19.78
C PHE A 58 6.49 18.89 -19.15
N LYS A 59 7.77 19.19 -19.40
CA LYS A 59 8.36 20.43 -18.92
C LYS A 59 7.59 21.54 -19.61
N HIS A 60 7.05 22.43 -18.79
CA HIS A 60 6.68 23.80 -19.16
C HIS A 60 7.71 24.42 -20.10
#